data_AF-A0A3D2R508-F1
#
_entry.id   AF-A0A3D2R508-F1
#
_cell.length_a   1.000
_cell.length_b   1.000
_cell.length_c   1.000
_cell.angle_alpha   90.00
_cell.angle_beta   90.00
_cell.angle_gamma   90.00
#
_symmetry.space_group_name_H-M   'P 1'
#
loop_
_entity.id
_entity.type
_entity.pdbx_description
1 polymer ?
#
loop_
_entity_poly.entity_id
_entity_poly.type
_entity_poly.pdbx_seq_one_letter_code
_entity_poly.pdbx_strand_id
1 'polypeptide(L)'
;IEDTAMPLPDETGTMKNTWAIHQLFTTVNFSTKNGLINWFTGGLNHQVEHHIFPNISHIHYTKIATIVKKTAQEFNLPYHEYRTTRAAIAAHFRHLKHMGMKPAM
;
A
#
# COMPACT_ATOMS: atom_id res chain seq x y z
N ILE A 1 -6.47 6.48 2.31
CA ILE A 1 -7.19 5.50 1.44
C ILE A 1 -8.12 4.71 2.34
N GLU A 2 -9.35 4.38 1.94
CA GLU A 2 -10.38 3.86 2.87
C GLU A 2 -9.96 2.56 3.56
N ASP A 3 -9.13 1.75 2.92
CA ASP A 3 -8.72 0.43 3.41
C ASP A 3 -7.47 0.47 4.30
N THR A 4 -6.74 1.60 4.38
CA THR A 4 -5.47 1.70 5.12
C THR A 4 -5.69 2.20 6.54
N ALA A 5 -5.00 1.61 7.52
CA ALA A 5 -5.00 2.11 8.89
C ALA A 5 -3.86 3.14 9.08
N MET A 6 -4.12 4.22 9.84
CA MET A 6 -3.12 5.21 10.23
C MET A 6 -2.89 5.11 11.75
N PRO A 7 -2.10 4.11 12.21
CA PRO A 7 -1.89 3.89 13.64
C PRO A 7 -1.22 5.12 14.29
N LEU A 8 -1.70 5.50 15.48
CA LEU A 8 -1.09 6.55 16.30
C LEU A 8 0.06 5.96 17.13
N PRO A 9 1.10 6.76 17.43
CA PRO A 9 2.17 6.35 18.35
C PRO A 9 1.63 6.17 19.77
N ASP A 10 2.33 5.38 20.58
CA ASP A 10 2.07 5.30 22.01
C ASP A 10 2.50 6.58 22.76
N GLU A 11 2.23 6.65 24.06
CA GLU A 11 2.56 7.79 24.91
C GLU A 11 4.05 8.13 24.96
N THR A 12 4.93 7.20 24.55
CA THR A 12 6.39 7.39 24.47
C THR A 12 6.85 7.88 23.09
N GLY A 13 5.94 8.01 22.13
CA GLY A 13 6.25 8.33 20.73
C GLY A 13 6.68 7.11 19.91
N THR A 14 6.53 5.89 20.44
CA THR A 14 6.98 4.65 19.79
C THR A 14 5.83 4.00 19.02
N MET A 15 6.14 3.43 17.86
CA MET A 15 5.20 2.64 17.07
C MET A 15 5.37 1.16 17.39
N LYS A 16 4.29 0.47 17.81
CA LYS A 16 4.32 -0.98 18.10
C LYS A 16 4.59 -1.85 16.86
N ASN A 17 4.28 -1.35 15.68
CA ASN A 17 4.45 -2.09 14.43
C ASN A 17 5.92 -2.01 13.98
N THR A 18 6.53 -3.15 13.65
CA THR A 18 7.80 -3.15 12.94
C THR A 18 7.64 -2.42 11.59
N TRP A 19 8.73 -1.86 11.08
CA TRP A 19 8.70 -1.06 9.85
C TRP A 19 7.97 -1.75 8.69
N ALA A 20 8.21 -3.05 8.47
CA ALA A 20 7.54 -3.80 7.40
C ALA A 20 6.04 -3.98 7.64
N ILE A 21 5.63 -4.22 8.89
CA ILE A 21 4.22 -4.31 9.27
C ILE A 21 3.54 -2.96 9.03
N HIS A 22 4.18 -1.86 9.41
CA HIS A 22 3.63 -0.53 9.19
C HIS A 22 3.32 -0.28 7.71
N GLN A 23 4.25 -0.64 6.80
CA GLN A 23 4.04 -0.53 5.36
C GLN A 23 2.84 -1.34 4.86
N LEU A 24 2.60 -2.53 5.41
CA LEU A 24 1.42 -3.33 5.03
C LEU A 24 0.09 -2.68 5.43
N PHE A 25 0.06 -1.91 6.52
CA PHE A 25 -1.14 -1.22 7.00
C PHE A 25 -1.40 0.13 6.31
N THR A 26 -0.33 0.88 5.99
CA THR A 26 -0.45 2.27 5.52
C THR A 26 -0.39 2.41 4.00
N THR A 27 0.08 1.37 3.31
CA THR A 27 0.39 1.44 1.88
C THR A 27 -0.57 0.55 1.09
N VAL A 28 -0.92 1.00 -0.12
CA VAL A 28 -1.77 0.25 -1.04
C VAL A 28 -1.11 0.13 -2.41
N ASN A 29 -1.26 -1.03 -3.03
CA ASN A 29 -0.88 -1.28 -4.40
C ASN A 29 -2.06 -1.04 -5.36
N PHE A 30 -1.79 -0.93 -6.66
CA PHE A 30 -2.86 -0.88 -7.67
C PHE A 30 -2.46 -1.58 -8.96
N SER A 31 -3.40 -2.22 -9.65
CA SER A 31 -3.19 -2.82 -10.98
C SER A 31 -1.93 -3.67 -11.15
N THR A 32 -1.45 -4.35 -10.11
CA THR A 32 -0.13 -5.03 -10.09
C THR A 32 0.03 -6.12 -11.14
N LYS A 33 -1.09 -6.67 -11.61
CA LYS A 33 -1.16 -7.74 -12.61
C LYS A 33 -1.25 -7.22 -14.05
N ASN A 34 -1.34 -5.90 -14.26
CA ASN A 34 -1.48 -5.33 -15.60
C ASN A 34 -0.12 -4.92 -16.15
N GLY A 35 0.39 -5.70 -17.12
CA GLY A 35 1.69 -5.46 -17.73
C GLY A 35 1.85 -4.08 -18.39
N LEU A 36 0.78 -3.53 -18.98
CA LEU A 36 0.80 -2.18 -19.55
C LEU A 36 0.98 -1.12 -18.47
N ILE A 37 0.29 -1.27 -17.34
CA ILE A 37 0.44 -0.35 -16.21
C ILE A 37 1.82 -0.49 -15.58
N ASN A 38 2.30 -1.72 -15.36
CA ASN A 38 3.63 -1.95 -14.80
C ASN A 38 4.72 -1.29 -15.63
N TRP A 39 4.63 -1.38 -16.96
CA TRP A 39 5.54 -0.69 -17.88
C TRP A 39 5.35 0.83 -17.85
N PHE A 40 4.12 1.31 -18.00
CA PHE A 40 3.83 2.75 -18.06
C PHE A 40 4.21 3.50 -16.78
N THR A 41 3.98 2.90 -15.62
CA THR A 41 4.30 3.50 -14.32
C THR A 41 5.70 3.14 -13.84
N GLY A 42 6.49 2.36 -14.59
CA GLY A 42 7.81 1.90 -14.16
C GLY A 42 7.79 1.14 -12.84
N GLY A 43 6.73 0.38 -12.57
CA GLY A 43 6.53 -0.35 -11.31
C GLY A 43 6.07 0.49 -10.10
N LEU A 44 5.75 1.77 -10.26
CA LEU A 44 5.20 2.63 -9.18
C LEU A 44 3.92 2.05 -8.55
N ASN A 45 3.24 1.16 -9.24
CA ASN A 45 2.00 0.54 -8.80
C ASN A 45 2.21 -0.61 -7.78
N HIS A 46 3.48 -0.89 -7.43
CA HIS A 46 3.97 -1.80 -6.40
C HIS A 46 4.60 -1.05 -5.21
N GLN A 47 3.84 -0.16 -4.58
CA GLN A 47 4.30 0.65 -3.45
C GLN A 47 4.72 -0.17 -2.24
N VAL A 48 3.98 -1.24 -1.91
CA VAL A 48 4.31 -2.12 -0.77
C VAL A 48 5.68 -2.76 -0.99
N GLU A 49 5.95 -3.31 -2.17
CA GLU A 49 7.23 -3.96 -2.47
C GLU A 49 8.37 -2.95 -2.60
N HIS A 50 8.09 -1.76 -3.16
CA HIS A 50 9.05 -0.68 -3.22
C HIS A 50 9.53 -0.26 -1.83
N HIS A 51 8.59 -0.12 -0.88
CA HIS A 51 8.95 0.24 0.48
C HIS A 51 9.64 -0.90 1.21
N ILE A 52 9.15 -2.14 1.14
CA ILE A 52 9.74 -3.28 1.86
C ILE A 52 11.11 -3.69 1.27
N PHE A 53 11.32 -3.54 -0.04
CA PHE A 53 12.54 -3.95 -0.75
C PHE A 53 13.10 -2.83 -1.66
N PRO A 54 13.56 -1.70 -1.08
CA PRO A 54 13.93 -0.50 -1.84
C PRO A 54 15.15 -0.72 -2.77
N ASN A 55 15.98 -1.71 -2.44
CA ASN A 55 17.20 -2.02 -3.19
C ASN A 55 16.99 -3.04 -4.31
N ILE A 56 15.76 -3.53 -4.53
CA ILE A 56 15.46 -4.50 -5.59
C ILE A 56 14.85 -3.78 -6.79
N SER A 57 15.29 -4.15 -8.00
CA SER A 57 14.74 -3.61 -9.25
C SER A 57 13.24 -3.93 -9.41
N HIS A 58 12.49 -2.94 -9.90
CA HIS A 58 11.04 -3.02 -10.07
C HIS A 58 10.57 -4.16 -10.98
N ILE A 59 11.43 -4.66 -11.87
CA ILE A 59 11.13 -5.81 -12.73
C ILE A 59 10.79 -7.08 -11.91
N HIS A 60 11.24 -7.14 -10.66
CA HIS A 60 10.98 -8.26 -9.76
C HIS A 60 9.74 -8.04 -8.88
N TYR A 61 9.19 -6.83 -8.81
CA TYR A 61 8.12 -6.49 -7.87
C TYR A 61 6.87 -7.34 -8.08
N THR A 62 6.51 -7.70 -9.31
CA THR A 62 5.36 -8.60 -9.55
C THR A 62 5.54 -10.00 -8.92
N LYS A 63 6.76 -10.55 -8.98
CA LYS A 63 7.05 -11.86 -8.34
C LYS A 63 7.11 -11.72 -6.82
N ILE A 64 7.76 -10.67 -6.34
CA ILE A 64 7.89 -10.37 -4.91
C ILE A 64 6.51 -10.13 -4.28
N ALA A 65 5.63 -9.38 -4.95
CA ALA A 65 4.27 -9.11 -4.50
C ALA A 65 3.49 -10.41 -4.21
N THR A 66 3.70 -11.45 -5.00
CA THR A 66 3.07 -12.76 -4.76
C THR A 66 3.57 -13.39 -3.46
N ILE A 67 4.88 -13.29 -3.19
CA ILE A 67 5.49 -13.79 -1.95
C ILE A 67 5.01 -12.97 -0.75
N VAL A 68 5.11 -11.64 -0.83
CA VAL A 68 4.68 -10.72 0.24
C VAL A 68 3.22 -10.92 0.59
N LYS A 69 2.34 -11.03 -0.42
CA LYS A 69 0.91 -11.29 -0.19
C LYS A 69 0.65 -12.61 0.52
N LYS A 70 1.36 -13.68 0.13
CA LYS A 70 1.26 -14.99 0.78
C LYS A 70 1.74 -14.93 2.23
N THR A 71 2.89 -14.31 2.46
CA THR A 71 3.45 -14.16 3.81
C THR A 71 2.56 -13.28 4.68
N ALA A 72 2.04 -12.16 4.17
CA ALA A 72 1.09 -11.33 4.91
C ALA A 72 -0.12 -12.16 5.37
N GLN A 73 -0.69 -13.00 4.49
CA GLN A 73 -1.77 -13.92 4.85
C GLN A 73 -1.37 -14.94 5.92
N GLU A 74 -0.19 -15.55 5.81
CA GLU A 74 0.34 -16.52 6.80
C GLU A 74 0.43 -15.92 8.21
N PHE A 75 0.75 -14.63 8.32
CA PHE A 75 0.88 -13.91 9.60
C PHE A 75 -0.39 -13.12 9.98
N ASN A 76 -1.51 -13.32 9.28
CA ASN A 76 -2.77 -12.57 9.50
C ASN A 76 -2.60 -11.04 9.41
N LEU A 77 -1.73 -10.58 8.50
CA LEU A 77 -1.46 -9.18 8.20
C LEU A 77 -2.20 -8.73 6.93
N PRO A 78 -2.56 -7.44 6.82
CA PRO A 78 -3.22 -6.93 5.63
C PRO A 78 -2.29 -6.90 4.41
N TYR A 79 -2.91 -6.92 3.23
CA TYR A 79 -2.25 -6.61 1.96
C TYR A 79 -3.25 -5.90 1.05
N HIS A 80 -3.17 -4.58 1.01
CA HIS A 80 -4.14 -3.76 0.29
C HIS A 80 -3.74 -3.58 -1.18
N GLU A 81 -4.67 -3.88 -2.09
CA GLU A 81 -4.43 -3.81 -3.53
C GLU A 81 -5.70 -3.49 -4.30
N TYR A 82 -5.71 -2.39 -5.06
CA TYR A 82 -6.77 -2.09 -6.01
C TYR A 82 -6.60 -2.89 -7.30
N ARG A 83 -7.66 -3.62 -7.70
CA ARG A 83 -7.65 -4.40 -8.94
C ARG A 83 -7.44 -3.55 -10.20
N THR A 84 -7.86 -2.28 -10.19
CA THR A 84 -7.77 -1.38 -11.34
C THR A 84 -7.28 0.02 -10.95
N THR A 85 -6.61 0.68 -11.90
CA THR A 85 -6.07 2.03 -11.70
C THR A 85 -7.19 3.03 -11.51
N ARG A 86 -8.31 2.84 -12.21
CA ARG A 86 -9.51 3.68 -12.05
C ARG A 86 -10.07 3.61 -10.62
N ALA A 87 -10.11 2.42 -10.02
CA ALA A 87 -10.57 2.26 -8.64
C ALA A 87 -9.63 2.98 -7.66
N ALA A 88 -8.32 2.84 -7.86
CA ALA A 88 -7.32 3.54 -7.04
C ALA A 88 -7.45 5.07 -7.15
N ILE A 89 -7.60 5.61 -8.36
CA ILE A 89 -7.81 7.05 -8.59
C ILE A 89 -9.10 7.52 -7.91
N ALA A 90 -10.21 6.80 -8.08
CA ALA A 90 -11.48 7.16 -7.45
C ALA A 90 -11.37 7.17 -5.91
N ALA A 91 -10.72 6.16 -5.33
CA ALA A 91 -10.48 6.08 -3.89
C ALA A 91 -9.57 7.23 -3.40
N HIS A 92 -8.56 7.59 -4.18
CA HIS A 92 -7.68 8.72 -3.87
C HIS A 92 -8.47 10.05 -3.83
N PHE A 93 -9.30 10.33 -4.84
CA PHE A 93 -10.13 11.53 -4.84
C PHE A 93 -11.17 11.56 -3.72
N ARG A 94 -11.77 10.41 -3.35
CA ARG A 94 -12.64 10.34 -2.16
C ARG A 94 -11.87 10.66 -0.88
N HIS A 95 -10.66 10.14 -0.75
CA HIS A 95 -9.80 10.42 0.40
C HIS A 95 -9.41 11.91 0.48
N LEU A 96 -9.01 12.52 -0.65
CA LEU A 96 -8.74 13.95 -0.72
C LEU A 96 -9.98 14.79 -0.34
N LYS A 97 -11.16 14.41 -0.84
CA LYS A 97 -12.42 15.07 -0.49
C LYS A 97 -12.66 14.98 1.02
N HIS A 98 -12.49 13.81 1.62
CA HIS A 98 -12.65 13.61 3.06
C HIS A 98 -11.67 14.46 3.88
N MET A 99 -10.39 14.49 3.49
CA MET A 99 -9.37 15.33 4.16
C MET A 99 -9.63 16.84 3.97
N GLY A 100 -10.29 17.23 2.89
CA GLY A 100 -10.68 18.61 2.63
C GLY A 100 -11.97 19.05 3.36
N MET A 101 -12.70 18.12 4.00
CA MET A 101 -13.85 18.47 4.82
C MET A 101 -13.40 19.00 6.17
N LYS A 102 -14.16 19.94 6.75
CA LYS A 102 -13.92 20.37 8.13
C LYS A 102 -13.98 19.13 9.04
N PRO A 103 -12.98 18.93 9.93
CA PRO A 103 -13.05 17.83 10.89
C PRO A 103 -14.34 17.97 11.70
N ALA A 104 -15.08 16.87 11.84
CA ALA A 104 -16.19 16.84 12.78
C ALA A 104 -15.60 17.09 14.18
N MET A 105 -16.14 18.09 14.88
CA MET A 105 -15.81 18.35 16.29
C MET A 105 -16.32 17.22 17.18
#